data_AF-A0A0F3IYY4-F1
#
_entry.id   AF-A0A0F3IYY4-F1
#
_cell.length_a   1.000
_cell.length_b   1.000
_cell.length_c   1.000
_cell.angle_alpha   90.00
_cell.angle_beta   90.00
_cell.angle_gamma   90.00
#
_symmetry.space_group_name_H-M   'P 1'
#
loop_
_entity.id
_entity.type
_entity.pdbx_description
1 polymer ?
#
loop_
_entity_poly.entity_id
_entity_poly.type
_entity_poly.pdbx_seq_one_letter_code
_entity_poly.pdbx_strand_id
1 'polypeptide(L)'
;MTGELSSTTATFWTNLIALPILFAIAFVSGEAIRITGWAALWPVLGLAVFGGVAQLSFAYALQRLPAAFAAMGSHLSLIFTGLVGWAVYSEPITVEHLIGGTLIIGGLIWARERRKVA
;
A
#
# COMPACT_ATOMS: atom_id res chain seq x y z
N MET A 1 -3.14 -11.29 -29.96
CA MET A 1 -2.77 -11.36 -28.53
C MET A 1 -2.03 -10.07 -28.21
N THR A 2 -2.75 -9.03 -27.82
CA THR A 2 -2.15 -7.77 -27.39
C THR A 2 -1.40 -8.02 -26.08
N GLY A 3 -0.16 -7.53 -25.99
CA GLY A 3 0.74 -7.75 -24.85
C GLY A 3 0.34 -7.01 -23.58
N GLU A 4 -0.90 -7.20 -23.12
CA GLU A 4 -1.35 -6.67 -21.83
C GLU A 4 -0.75 -7.52 -20.71
N LEU A 5 0.25 -6.95 -20.04
CA LEU A 5 0.88 -7.57 -18.87
C LEU A 5 -0.19 -7.78 -17.80
N SER A 6 -0.40 -9.05 -17.40
CA SER A 6 -1.23 -9.38 -16.25
C SER A 6 -0.74 -8.65 -14.99
N SER A 7 -1.66 -8.26 -14.11
CA SER A 7 -1.34 -7.55 -12.85
C SER A 7 -0.30 -8.28 -12.02
N THR A 8 -0.38 -9.62 -12.04
CA THR A 8 0.58 -10.50 -11.36
C THR A 8 1.96 -10.41 -11.99
N THR A 9 2.05 -10.40 -13.33
CA THR A 9 3.31 -10.30 -14.06
C THR A 9 3.98 -8.96 -13.80
N ALA A 10 3.22 -7.87 -13.88
CA ALA A 10 3.75 -6.53 -13.58
C ALA A 10 4.29 -6.45 -12.15
N THR A 11 3.50 -6.89 -11.17
CA THR A 11 3.89 -6.90 -9.75
C THR A 11 5.10 -7.78 -9.47
N PHE A 12 5.18 -8.94 -10.11
CA PHE A 12 6.31 -9.85 -10.00
C PHE A 12 7.61 -9.18 -10.48
N TRP A 13 7.59 -8.56 -11.66
CA TRP A 13 8.76 -7.88 -12.20
C TRP A 13 9.17 -6.66 -11.38
N THR A 14 8.21 -5.85 -10.91
CA THR A 14 8.51 -4.71 -10.03
C THR A 14 9.21 -5.17 -8.75
N ASN A 15 8.72 -6.22 -8.09
CA ASN A 15 9.35 -6.75 -6.88
C ASN A 15 10.71 -7.40 -7.18
N LEU A 16 10.83 -8.16 -8.28
CA LEU A 16 12.09 -8.80 -8.65
C LEU A 16 13.21 -7.78 -8.89
N ILE A 17 12.90 -6.66 -9.53
CA ILE A 17 13.86 -5.57 -9.76
C ILE A 17 14.10 -4.77 -8.47
N ALA A 18 13.06 -4.55 -7.65
CA ALA A 18 13.19 -3.82 -6.40
C ALA A 18 14.08 -4.55 -5.39
N LEU A 19 14.04 -5.89 -5.34
CA LEU A 19 14.80 -6.70 -4.38
C LEU A 19 16.32 -6.37 -4.32
N PRO A 20 17.10 -6.44 -5.42
CA PRO A 20 18.53 -6.13 -5.37
C PRO A 20 18.80 -4.66 -5.04
N ILE A 21 17.92 -3.75 -5.47
CA ILE A 21 18.04 -2.31 -5.22
C ILE A 21 17.82 -2.03 -3.72
N LEU A 22 16.73 -2.54 -3.15
CA LEU A 22 16.41 -2.40 -1.74
C LEU A 22 17.44 -3.09 -0.86
N PHE A 23 17.98 -4.23 -1.29
CA PHE A 23 19.09 -4.89 -0.60
C PHE A 23 20.35 -4.02 -0.58
N ALA A 24 20.73 -3.40 -1.70
CA ALA A 24 21.87 -2.49 -1.76
C ALA A 24 21.66 -1.26 -0.85
N ILE A 25 20.44 -0.70 -0.84
CA ILE A 25 20.08 0.44 0.03
C ILE A 25 20.16 0.03 1.51
N ALA A 26 19.60 -1.12 1.88
CA ALA A 26 19.67 -1.65 3.25
C ALA A 26 21.13 -1.88 3.69
N PHE A 27 21.98 -2.37 2.78
CA PHE A 27 23.40 -2.58 3.06
C PHE A 27 24.16 -1.27 3.28
N VAL A 28 23.93 -0.25 2.45
CA VAL A 28 24.60 1.06 2.56
C VAL A 28 24.10 1.86 3.77
N SER A 29 22.81 1.76 4.10
CA SER A 29 22.21 2.43 5.27
C SER A 29 22.65 1.85 6.61
N GLY A 30 23.27 0.66 6.62
CA GLY A 30 23.67 -0.02 7.85
C GLY A 30 22.49 -0.57 8.64
N GLU A 31 21.32 -0.69 8.03
CA GLU A 31 20.16 -1.35 8.64
C GLU A 31 20.51 -2.79 9.02
N ALA A 32 19.97 -3.26 10.14
CA ALA A 32 20.24 -4.60 10.62
C ALA A 32 19.59 -5.65 9.70
N ILE A 33 20.36 -6.22 8.76
CA ILE A 33 19.92 -7.29 7.85
C ILE A 33 19.81 -8.66 8.59
N ARG A 34 20.20 -8.70 9.87
CA ARG A 34 20.20 -9.93 10.67
C ARG A 34 18.81 -10.26 11.22
N ILE A 35 18.21 -11.32 10.67
CA ILE A 35 17.05 -11.98 11.31
C ILE A 35 17.58 -12.83 12.47
N THR A 36 17.44 -12.32 13.69
CA THR A 36 17.90 -13.02 14.91
C THR A 36 16.80 -13.95 15.43
N GLY A 37 16.64 -15.10 14.77
CA GLY A 37 15.78 -16.21 15.23
C GLY A 37 14.41 -16.30 14.55
N TRP A 38 13.74 -17.43 14.76
CA TRP A 38 12.47 -17.78 14.10
C TRP A 38 11.33 -16.79 14.39
N ALA A 39 11.29 -16.22 15.59
CA ALA A 39 10.26 -15.23 15.95
C ALA A 39 10.37 -13.94 15.11
N ALA A 40 11.58 -13.53 14.74
CA ALA A 40 11.81 -12.35 13.91
C ALA A 40 11.37 -12.53 12.45
N LEU A 41 11.09 -13.77 12.02
CA LEU A 41 10.58 -14.05 10.68
C LEU A 41 9.08 -13.74 10.55
N TRP A 42 8.32 -13.79 11.66
CA TRP A 42 6.87 -13.63 11.62
C TRP A 42 6.41 -12.25 11.11
N PRO A 43 6.97 -11.13 11.58
CA PRO A 43 6.63 -9.81 11.05
C PRO A 43 7.02 -9.65 9.57
N VAL A 44 8.15 -10.24 9.16
CA VAL A 44 8.63 -10.21 7.76
C VAL A 44 7.67 -10.96 6.84
N LEU A 45 7.21 -12.15 7.25
CA LEU A 45 6.22 -12.92 6.50
C LEU A 45 4.86 -12.20 6.45
N GLY A 46 4.44 -11.62 7.57
CA GLY A 46 3.23 -10.78 7.62
C GLY A 46 3.30 -9.65 6.60
N LEU A 47 4.40 -8.89 6.60
CA LEU A 47 4.61 -7.80 5.63
C LEU A 47 4.61 -8.31 4.19
N ALA A 48 5.29 -9.43 3.91
CA ALA A 48 5.34 -10.02 2.57
C ALA A 48 3.94 -10.43 2.07
N VAL A 49 3.12 -11.05 2.93
CA VAL A 49 1.77 -11.50 2.57
C VAL A 49 0.83 -10.31 2.40
N PHE A 50 0.69 -9.46 3.42
CA PHE A 50 -0.25 -8.33 3.38
C PHE A 50 0.17 -7.27 2.35
N GLY A 51 1.46 -6.96 2.27
CA GLY A 51 2.02 -6.06 1.26
C GLY A 51 1.84 -6.61 -0.15
N GLY A 52 2.07 -7.92 -0.36
CA GLY A 52 1.84 -8.58 -1.64
C GLY A 52 0.38 -8.52 -2.09
N VAL A 53 -0.57 -8.82 -1.19
CA VAL A 53 -2.01 -8.73 -1.48
C VAL A 53 -2.42 -7.29 -1.78
N ALA A 54 -1.91 -6.32 -1.03
CA ALA A 54 -2.18 -4.90 -1.27
C ALA A 54 -1.67 -4.45 -2.64
N GLN A 55 -0.44 -4.82 -3.01
CA GLN A 55 0.17 -4.46 -4.29
C GLN A 55 -0.57 -5.10 -5.46
N LEU A 56 -0.95 -6.38 -5.36
CA LEU A 56 -1.75 -7.06 -6.39
C LEU A 56 -3.13 -6.42 -6.55
N SER A 57 -3.78 -6.06 -5.44
CA SER A 57 -5.07 -5.37 -5.46
C SER A 57 -4.97 -3.98 -6.10
N PHE A 58 -3.89 -3.25 -5.84
CA PHE A 58 -3.62 -1.96 -6.47
C PHE A 58 -3.35 -2.09 -7.97
N ALA A 59 -2.53 -3.05 -8.39
CA ALA A 59 -2.28 -3.34 -9.80
C ALA A 59 -3.58 -3.73 -10.54
N TYR A 60 -4.41 -4.57 -9.92
CA TYR A 60 -5.72 -4.94 -10.43
C TYR A 60 -6.67 -3.75 -10.56
N ALA A 61 -6.61 -2.80 -9.62
CA ALA A 61 -7.38 -1.56 -9.67
C ALA A 61 -6.93 -0.64 -10.83
N LEU A 62 -5.61 -0.50 -11.05
CA LEU A 62 -5.04 0.29 -12.15
C LEU A 62 -5.47 -0.23 -13.54
N GLN A 63 -5.72 -1.54 -13.68
CA GLN A 63 -6.23 -2.10 -14.93
C GLN A 63 -7.69 -1.73 -15.24
N ARG A 64 -8.45 -1.27 -14.25
CA ARG A 64 -9.91 -1.01 -14.36
C ARG A 64 -10.31 0.43 -14.08
N LEU A 65 -9.42 1.21 -13.47
CA LEU A 65 -9.69 2.55 -13.01
C LEU A 65 -8.61 3.49 -13.55
N PRO A 66 -8.95 4.75 -13.85
CA PRO A 66 -7.94 5.77 -14.14
C PRO A 66 -6.90 5.83 -13.02
N ALA A 67 -5.61 5.96 -13.39
CA ALA A 67 -4.51 5.93 -12.43
C ALA A 67 -4.68 6.95 -11.30
N ALA A 68 -5.16 8.15 -11.62
CA ALA A 68 -5.46 9.19 -10.63
C ALA A 68 -6.50 8.73 -9.60
N PHE A 69 -7.57 8.05 -10.02
CA PHE A 69 -8.61 7.58 -9.11
C PHE A 69 -8.14 6.41 -8.24
N ALA A 70 -7.38 5.47 -8.82
CA ALA A 70 -6.80 4.37 -8.07
C ALA A 70 -5.82 4.88 -7.00
N ALA A 71 -5.00 5.87 -7.33
CA ALA A 71 -4.08 6.51 -6.39
C ALA A 71 -4.81 7.25 -5.26
N MET A 72 -5.87 8.00 -5.55
CA MET A 72 -6.69 8.61 -4.49
C MET A 72 -7.35 7.56 -3.58
N GLY A 73 -7.83 6.46 -4.16
CA GLY A 73 -8.41 5.35 -3.41
C GLY A 73 -7.41 4.65 -2.50
N SER A 74 -6.12 4.57 -2.87
CA SER A 74 -5.11 3.92 -2.03
C SER A 74 -4.85 4.68 -0.73
N HIS A 75 -5.12 6.00 -0.67
CA HIS A 75 -5.05 6.77 0.56
C HIS A 75 -6.07 6.35 1.63
N LEU A 76 -7.12 5.61 1.27
CA LEU A 76 -8.00 5.00 2.28
C LEU A 76 -7.22 4.06 3.22
N SER A 77 -6.11 3.48 2.77
CA SER A 77 -5.22 2.71 3.64
C SER A 77 -4.78 3.49 4.88
N LEU A 78 -4.55 4.81 4.78
CA LEU A 78 -4.19 5.66 5.94
C LEU A 78 -5.30 5.66 7.00
N ILE A 79 -6.57 5.70 6.59
CA ILE A 79 -7.71 5.62 7.50
C ILE A 79 -7.75 4.24 8.17
N PHE A 80 -7.61 3.18 7.38
CA PHE A 80 -7.57 1.82 7.93
C PHE A 80 -6.38 1.60 8.86
N THR A 81 -5.21 2.15 8.54
CA THR A 81 -4.03 2.12 9.41
C THR A 81 -4.31 2.80 10.73
N GLY A 82 -4.93 3.99 10.73
CA GLY A 82 -5.33 4.67 11.97
C GLY A 82 -6.34 3.85 12.79
N LEU A 83 -7.32 3.22 12.13
CA LEU A 83 -8.28 2.34 12.79
C LEU A 83 -7.61 1.09 13.39
N VAL A 84 -6.64 0.50 12.70
CA VAL A 84 -5.85 -0.64 13.20
C VAL A 84 -4.96 -0.21 14.35
N GLY A 85 -4.32 0.96 14.28
CA GLY A 85 -3.55 1.57 15.37
C GLY A 85 -4.38 1.71 16.64
N TRP A 86 -5.58 2.28 16.51
CA TRP A 86 -6.53 2.38 17.61
C TRP A 86 -6.99 1.02 18.14
N ALA A 87 -7.37 0.09 17.27
CA ALA A 87 -7.97 -1.18 17.69
C ALA A 87 -6.95 -2.19 18.25
N VAL A 88 -5.75 -2.24 17.69
CA VAL A 88 -4.72 -3.25 18.03
C VAL A 88 -3.69 -2.70 19.00
N TYR A 89 -3.29 -1.43 18.82
CA TYR A 89 -2.22 -0.80 19.60
C TYR A 89 -2.77 0.16 20.67
N SER A 90 -4.10 0.33 20.76
CA SER A 90 -4.75 1.27 21.69
C SER A 90 -4.25 2.72 21.52
N GLU A 91 -3.84 3.09 20.32
CA GLU A 91 -3.40 4.45 20.01
C GLU A 91 -4.61 5.41 20.00
N PRO A 92 -4.51 6.59 20.65
CA PRO A 92 -5.62 7.52 20.70
C PRO A 92 -5.88 8.14 19.32
N ILE A 93 -7.14 8.15 18.89
CA ILE A 93 -7.57 8.89 17.70
C ILE A 93 -7.63 10.38 18.06
N THR A 94 -6.73 11.16 17.49
CA THR A 94 -6.65 12.61 17.71
C THR A 94 -7.46 13.40 16.68
N VAL A 95 -7.60 14.71 16.91
CA VAL A 95 -8.32 15.62 16.00
C VAL A 95 -7.66 15.67 14.62
N GLU A 96 -6.33 15.60 14.55
CA GLU A 96 -5.56 15.58 13.30
C GLU A 96 -5.93 14.35 12.44
N HIS A 97 -6.13 13.19 13.07
CA HIS A 97 -6.58 11.98 12.38
C HIS A 97 -7.97 12.16 11.77
N LEU A 98 -8.89 12.83 12.49
CA LEU A 98 -10.24 13.12 12.01
C LEU A 98 -10.23 14.10 10.84
N ILE A 99 -9.40 15.14 10.91
CA ILE A 99 -9.22 16.11 9.82
C ILE A 99 -8.66 15.39 8.59
N GLY A 100 -7.58 14.62 8.75
CA GLY A 100 -6.97 13.86 7.66
C GLY A 100 -7.94 12.86 7.03
N GLY A 101 -8.67 12.09 7.85
CA GLY A 101 -9.68 11.15 7.39
C GLY A 101 -10.81 11.83 6.61
N THR A 102 -11.27 12.99 7.08
CA THR A 102 -12.29 13.79 6.40
C THR A 102 -11.81 14.29 5.04
N LEU A 103 -10.56 14.76 4.95
CA LEU A 103 -9.96 15.21 3.69
C LEU A 103 -9.83 14.06 2.68
N ILE A 104 -9.41 12.87 3.12
CA ILE A 104 -9.29 11.69 2.25
C ILE A 104 -10.66 11.27 1.72
N ILE A 105 -11.66 11.12 2.60
CA ILE A 105 -13.02 10.70 2.21
C ILE A 105 -13.66 11.76 1.31
N GLY A 106 -13.59 13.03 1.70
CA GLY A 106 -14.16 14.15 0.95
C GLY A 106 -13.54 14.28 -0.44
N GLY A 107 -12.21 14.20 -0.53
CA GLY A 107 -11.48 14.21 -1.81
C GLY A 107 -11.89 13.06 -2.73
N LEU A 108 -12.04 11.85 -2.17
CA LEU A 108 -12.44 10.68 -2.96
C LEU A 108 -13.89 10.79 -3.46
N ILE A 109 -14.82 11.28 -2.63
CA ILE A 109 -16.21 11.52 -3.02
C ILE A 109 -16.25 12.57 -4.14
N TRP A 110 -15.55 13.69 -3.98
CA TRP A 110 -15.49 14.74 -4.99
C TRP A 110 -14.92 14.23 -6.32
N ALA A 111 -13.82 13.47 -6.26
CA ALA A 111 -13.24 12.87 -7.45
C ALA A 111 -14.19 11.90 -8.16
N ARG A 112 -14.97 11.11 -7.40
CA ARG A 112 -15.97 10.19 -7.94
C ARG A 112 -17.09 10.94 -8.65
N GLU A 113 -17.57 12.04 -8.07
CA GLU A 113 -18.65 12.85 -8.66
C GLU A 113 -18.23 13.51 -9.96
N ARG A 114 -17.02 14.08 -10.03
CA ARG A 114 -16.43 14.61 -11.26
C ARG A 114 -16.40 13.57 -12.39
N ARG A 115 -16.19 12.30 -12.06
CA ARG A 115 -16.16 11.20 -13.03
C ARG A 115 -17.53 10.73 -13.51
N LYS A 116 -18.61 11.01 -12.77
CA LYS A 116 -19.98 10.70 -13.21
C LYS A 116 -20.54 11.75 -14.18
N VAL A 117 -19.98 12.95 -14.15
CA VAL A 117 -20.44 14.12 -14.93
C VAL A 117 -19.71 14.25 -16.26
N ALA A 118 -18.51 13.67 -16.38
CA ALA A 118 -17.72 13.58 -17.61
C ALA A 118 -18.00 12.28 -18.37
#